data_AF-A0A968CQ67-F1
#
_entry.id   AF-A0A968CQ67-F1
#
_cell.length_a   1.000
_cell.length_b   1.000
_cell.length_c   1.000
_cell.angle_alpha   90.00
_cell.angle_beta   90.00
_cell.angle_gamma   90.00
#
_symmetry.space_group_name_H-M   'P 1'
#
loop_
_entity.id
_entity.type
_entity.pdbx_description
1 polymer ?
#
loop_
_entity_poly.entity_id
_entity_poly.type
_entity_poly.pdbx_seq_one_letter_code
_entity_poly.pdbx_strand_id
1 'polypeptide(L)' 'MPKKTFERQMRYLKENGYHVITAEDLVAFLGYRQGLPQKSVLITMDDGYRSVYNIAYPILNKYGFKATLFIYTSFVGVS' A
#
# COMPACT_ATOMS: atom_id res chain seq x y z
N MET A 1 -0.70 13.43 5.57
CA MET A 1 -1.95 12.93 6.20
C MET A 1 -1.70 12.58 7.67
N PRO A 2 -2.58 12.93 8.62
CA PRO A 2 -2.44 12.54 10.02
C PRO A 2 -2.46 11.02 10.22
N LYS A 3 -1.62 10.49 11.13
CA LYS A 3 -1.53 9.05 11.46
C LYS A 3 -2.91 8.40 11.73
N LYS A 4 -3.74 9.05 12.55
CA LYS A 4 -5.09 8.57 12.91
C LYS A 4 -6.01 8.43 11.69
N THR A 5 -5.88 9.32 10.71
CA THR A 5 -6.67 9.26 9.48
C THR A 5 -6.24 8.08 8.61
N PHE A 6 -4.93 7.86 8.47
CA PHE A 6 -4.41 6.71 7.72
C PHE A 6 -4.83 5.37 8.35
N GLU A 7 -4.69 5.24 9.68
CA GLU A 7 -5.11 4.03 10.39
C GLU A 7 -6.62 3.76 10.23
N ARG A 8 -7.45 4.80 10.24
CA ARG A 8 -8.89 4.66 9.99
C ARG A 8 -9.18 4.14 8.58
N GLN A 9 -8.44 4.59 7.57
CA GLN A 9 -8.59 4.08 6.20
C GLN A 9 -8.20 2.61 6.11
N MET A 10 -7.06 2.21 6.70
CA MET A 10 -6.62 0.81 6.67
C MET A 10 -7.59 -0.11 7.42
N ARG A 11 -8.11 0.35 8.57
CA ARG A 11 -9.16 -0.34 9.29
C ARG A 11 -10.42 -0.52 8.45
N TYR A 12 -10.86 0.54 7.78
CA TYR A 12 -12.03 0.49 6.92
C TYR A 12 -11.88 -0.56 5.81
N LEU A 13 -10.72 -0.61 5.14
CA LEU A 13 -10.45 -1.64 4.13
C LEU A 13 -10.58 -3.06 4.71
N LYS A 14 -9.98 -3.30 5.88
CA LYS A 14 -10.01 -4.60 6.54
C LYS A 14 -11.43 -5.01 6.94
N GLU A 15 -12.17 -4.12 7.59
CA GLU A 15 -13.51 -4.39 8.12
C GLU A 15 -14.57 -4.53 7.01
N ASN A 16 -14.36 -3.92 5.85
CA ASN A 16 -15.30 -3.95 4.72
C ASN A 16 -14.97 -5.02 3.67
N GLY A 17 -14.01 -5.90 3.96
CA GLY A 17 -13.65 -7.05 3.12
C GLY A 17 -12.93 -6.66 1.82
N TYR A 18 -12.12 -5.61 1.84
CA TYR A 18 -11.24 -5.29 0.71
C TYR A 18 -10.01 -6.21 0.70
N HIS A 19 -9.58 -6.57 -0.50
CA HIS A 19 -8.39 -7.38 -0.72
C HIS A 19 -7.26 -6.49 -1.20
N VAL A 20 -6.26 -6.27 -0.34
CA VAL A 20 -5.08 -5.50 -0.74
C VAL A 20 -4.18 -6.37 -1.61
N ILE A 21 -4.05 -6.00 -2.89
CA ILE A 21 -3.24 -6.71 -3.88
C ILE A 21 -1.88 -6.04 -4.06
N THR A 22 -0.94 -6.76 -4.65
CA THR A 22 0.36 -6.21 -5.06
C THR A 22 0.32 -5.66 -6.48
N ALA A 23 1.33 -4.88 -6.86
CA ALA A 23 1.49 -4.46 -8.26
C ALA A 23 1.72 -5.66 -9.20
N GLU A 24 2.41 -6.70 -8.74
CA GLU A 24 2.58 -7.95 -9.48
C GLU A 24 1.22 -8.62 -9.75
N ASP A 25 0.33 -8.62 -8.76
CA ASP A 25 -1.00 -9.18 -8.91
C ASP A 25 -1.79 -8.47 -10.01
N LEU A 26 -1.71 -7.13 -10.02
CA LEU A 26 -2.35 -6.28 -11.02
C LEU A 26 -1.76 -6.53 -12.42
N VAL A 27 -0.44 -6.64 -12.56
CA VAL A 27 0.22 -6.92 -13.83
C VAL A 27 -0.21 -8.30 -14.37
N ALA A 28 -0.28 -9.31 -13.51
CA ALA A 28 -0.73 -10.64 -13.91
C ALA A 28 -2.22 -10.65 -14.33
N PHE A 29 -3.07 -9.85 -13.67
CA PHE A 29 -4.47 -9.67 -14.08
C PHE A 29 -4.61 -9.00 -15.44
N LEU A 30 -3.90 -7.90 -15.68
CA LEU A 30 -3.92 -7.20 -16.97
C LEU A 30 -3.36 -8.06 -18.11
N GLY A 31 -2.43 -8.95 -17.80
CA GLY A 31 -1.90 -9.94 -18.74
C GLY A 31 -2.79 -11.19 -18.92
N TYR A 32 -4.01 -11.22 -18.37
CA TYR A 32 -4.94 -12.35 -18.41
C TYR A 32 -4.37 -13.66 -17.84
N ARG A 33 -3.40 -13.58 -16.91
CA ARG A 33 -2.76 -14.76 -16.29
C ARG A 33 -3.42 -15.19 -14.98
N GLN A 34 -4.12 -14.28 -14.29
CA GLN A 34 -4.87 -14.59 -13.08
C GLN A 34 -6.07 -13.64 -12.91
N GLY A 35 -7.08 -14.07 -12.17
CA GLY A 35 -8.17 -13.20 -11.72
C GLY A 35 -7.76 -12.40 -10.48
N LEU A 36 -8.52 -11.33 -10.18
CA LEU A 36 -8.44 -10.63 -8.89
C LEU A 36 -9.68 -10.94 -8.05
N PRO A 37 -9.55 -11.03 -6.71
CA PRO A 37 -10.70 -11.05 -5.83
C PRO A 37 -11.61 -9.82 -6.05
N GLN A 38 -12.91 -9.96 -5.79
CA GLN A 38 -13.77 -8.78 -5.71
C GLN A 38 -13.28 -7.82 -4.62
N LYS A 39 -13.55 -6.52 -4.77
CA LYS A 39 -13.06 -5.47 -3.85
C LYS A 39 -11.53 -5.45 -3.71
N SER A 40 -10.81 -5.72 -4.80
CA SER A 40 -9.35 -5.56 -4.82
C SER A 40 -8.95 -4.09 -4.83
N VAL A 41 -7.94 -3.75 -4.03
CA VAL A 41 -7.33 -2.41 -3.97
C VAL A 41 -5.80 -2.52 -3.98
N LEU A 42 -5.15 -1.66 -4.74
CA LEU A 42 -3.69 -1.49 -4.69
C LEU A 42 -3.37 -0.24 -3.88
N ILE A 43 -2.53 -0.38 -2.86
CA ILE A 43 -2.04 0.75 -2.07
C ILE A 43 -0.70 1.19 -2.65
N THR A 44 -0.60 2.46 -3.04
CA THR A 44 0.65 3.10 -3.49
C THR A 44 1.07 4.19 -2.51
N MET A 45 2.37 4.41 -2.41
CA MET A 45 2.99 5.51 -1.66
C MET A 45 4.04 6.14 -2.57
N ASP A 46 4.06 7.46 -2.65
CA ASP A 46 4.97 8.19 -3.53
C ASP A 46 6.04 8.96 -2.70
N ASP A 47 7.00 9.53 -3.41
CA ASP A 47 8.06 10.45 -2.95
C ASP A 47 9.10 9.89 -1.96
N GLY A 48 8.86 8.76 -1.29
CA GLY A 48 9.85 8.13 -0.41
C GLY A 48 10.07 8.85 0.93
N TYR A 49 9.11 9.64 1.41
CA TYR A 49 9.23 10.30 2.72
C TYR A 49 9.48 9.30 3.86
N ARG A 50 10.28 9.70 4.86
CA ARG A 50 10.54 8.90 6.07
C ARG A 50 9.27 8.46 6.82
N SER A 51 8.18 9.22 6.67
CA SER A 51 6.87 8.88 7.23
C SER A 51 6.29 7.57 6.67
N VAL A 52 6.67 7.16 5.46
CA VAL A 52 6.27 5.85 4.90
C VAL A 52 6.80 4.74 5.80
N TYR A 53 8.07 4.79 6.18
CA TYR A 53 8.67 3.79 7.07
C TYR A 53 8.25 3.97 8.54
N ASN A 54 8.30 5.19 9.07
CA ASN A 54 8.08 5.44 10.49
C ASN A 54 6.59 5.38 10.91
N ILE A 55 5.67 5.66 9.99
CA ILE A 55 4.23 5.79 10.29
C ILE A 55 3.41 4.78 9.49
N ALA A 56 3.54 4.77 8.16
CA ALA A 56 2.66 3.97 7.32
C ALA A 56 2.93 2.47 7.43
N TYR A 57 4.21 2.06 7.39
CA TYR A 57 4.61 0.64 7.44
C TYR A 57 4.11 -0.10 8.69
N PRO A 58 4.26 0.41 9.93
CA PRO A 58 3.71 -0.26 11.11
C PRO A 58 2.18 -0.44 11.06
N ILE A 59 1.46 0.53 10.47
CA ILE A 59 0.00 0.47 10.33
C ILE A 59 -0.37 -0.57 9.26
N LEU A 60 0.28 -0.55 8.10
CA LEU A 60 0.08 -1.55 7.04
C LEU A 60 0.34 -2.97 7.57
N ASN A 61 1.44 -3.17 8.32
CA ASN A 61 1.80 -4.44 8.92
C ASN A 61 0.74 -4.92 9.93
N LYS A 62 0.20 -4.02 10.76
CA LYS A 62 -0.90 -4.33 11.70
C LYS A 62 -2.13 -4.93 11.00
N TYR A 63 -2.44 -4.50 9.77
CA TYR A 63 -3.59 -5.00 9.01
C TYR A 63 -3.24 -6.13 8.02
N GLY A 64 -1.95 -6.49 7.90
CA GLY A 64 -1.46 -7.48 6.95
C GLY A 64 -1.47 -6.98 5.49
N PHE A 65 -1.34 -5.68 5.28
CA PHE A 65 -1.41 -5.05 3.97
C PHE A 65 -0.03 -4.78 3.39
N LYS A 66 0.08 -4.94 2.06
CA LYS A 66 1.25 -4.57 1.28
C LYS A 66 0.99 -3.22 0.58
N ALA A 67 2.05 -2.49 0.28
CA ALA A 67 2.00 -1.27 -0.52
C ALA A 67 3.17 -1.21 -1.50
N THR A 68 2.97 -0.55 -2.63
CA THR A 68 4.03 -0.26 -3.61
C THR A 68 4.57 1.13 -3.36
N LEU A 69 5.88 1.27 -3.19
CA LEU A 69 6.55 2.54 -2.96
C LEU A 69 7.22 3.02 -4.26
N PHE A 70 6.82 4.18 -4.76
CA PHE A 70 7.50 4.88 -5.85
C PHE A 70 8.44 5.92 -5.25
N ILE A 71 9.74 5.66 -5.38
CA ILE A 71 10.79 6.45 -4.72
C ILE A 71 11.67 7.18 -5.73
N TYR A 72 11.93 8.45 -5.49
CA TYR A 72 13.01 9.15 -6.18
C TYR A 72 14.35 8.72 -5.59
N THR A 73 15.11 7.92 -6.35
CA THR A 73 16.38 7.35 -5.88
C THR A 73 17.43 8.43 -5.56
N SER A 74 17.37 9.59 -6.22
CA SER A 74 18.25 10.74 -5.94
C SER A 74 18.08 11.35 -4.55
N PHE A 75 16.94 11.10 -3.88
CA PHE A 75 16.65 11.59 -2.53
C PHE A 75 16.87 10.53 -1.44
N VAL A 76 17.42 9.36 -1.81
CA VAL A 76 17.74 8.31 -0.85
C VAL A 76 19.16 8.50 -0.33
N GLY A 77 19.32 8.58 0.99
CA GLY A 77 20.63 8.72 1.63
C GLY A 77 21.17 10.16 1.68
N VAL A 78 20.46 11.12 1.08
CA VAL A 78 20.75 12.54 1.25
C VAL A 78 20.24 13.00 2.63
N SER A 79 21.05 13.78 3.32
CA SER A 79 20.82 14.25 4.70
C SER A 79 20.23 15.64 4.71
#